data_AF-A0A2S9QNA5-F1
#
_entry.id   AF-A0A2S9QNA5-F1
#
_cell.length_a   1.000
_cell.length_b   1.000
_cell.length_c   1.000
_cell.angle_alpha   90.00
_cell.angle_beta   90.00
_cell.angle_gamma   90.00
#
_symmetry.space_group_name_H-M   'P 1'
#
loop_
_entity.id
_entity.type
_entity.pdbx_description
1 polymer ?
#
loop_
_entity_poly.entity_id
_entity_poly.type
_entity_poly.pdbx_seq_one_letter_code
_entity_poly.pdbx_strand_id
1 'polypeptide(L)'
;MSSTLATTSAVPDVDLLQFTPSREITPESATWAAANLADLPIVYTFHPERPVRQEADTTGTVFRLAFAIVASPSEKRHFNVHLHSGASSDDLKKAHRLIQEAKAGLFNGDMWRLREDGNWICRKWWEVRDGDHCNELRECHESGCVKLWHEWVGGEQFLGCELEGIDTGDYLVTGYRYDGKWAAGASMRADVPEGPAGLRMIQDLANDYAWMQAECDRLNNAPHAVSAA
;
A
#
# COMPACT_ATOMS: atom_id res chain seq x y z
N MET A 1 -40.59 18.34 -38.39
CA MET A 1 -39.26 18.50 -37.75
C MET A 1 -39.50 18.56 -36.25
N SER A 2 -39.54 17.40 -35.59
CA SER A 2 -39.80 17.30 -34.16
C SER A 2 -38.50 17.47 -33.41
N SER A 3 -38.38 18.58 -32.69
CA SER A 3 -37.27 18.89 -31.80
C SER A 3 -37.42 18.07 -30.52
N THR A 4 -36.61 17.03 -30.38
CA THR A 4 -36.48 16.27 -29.13
C THR A 4 -35.68 17.12 -28.15
N LEU A 5 -36.37 17.74 -27.19
CA LEU A 5 -35.74 18.37 -26.04
C LEU A 5 -35.09 17.25 -25.20
N ALA A 6 -33.77 17.24 -25.15
CA ALA A 6 -33.01 16.41 -24.23
C ALA A 6 -33.29 16.88 -22.80
N THR A 7 -33.96 16.03 -22.03
CA THR A 7 -34.06 16.18 -20.59
C THR A 7 -32.68 15.94 -19.99
N THR A 8 -31.95 17.03 -19.71
CA THR A 8 -30.78 16.99 -18.84
C THR A 8 -31.26 16.55 -17.46
N SER A 9 -31.08 15.26 -17.15
CA SER A 9 -31.26 14.72 -15.81
C SER A 9 -30.26 15.42 -14.90
N ALA A 10 -30.74 16.41 -14.15
CA ALA A 10 -29.99 17.00 -13.05
C ALA A 10 -29.65 15.87 -12.07
N VAL A 11 -28.36 15.59 -11.90
CA VAL A 11 -27.87 14.71 -10.84
C VAL A 11 -28.30 15.39 -9.53
N PRO A 12 -29.08 14.74 -8.66
CA PRO A 12 -29.48 15.35 -7.40
C PRO A 12 -28.22 15.65 -6.58
N ASP A 13 -28.14 16.86 -6.04
CA ASP A 13 -27.23 17.23 -4.95
C ASP A 13 -27.60 16.36 -3.74
N VAL A 14 -27.05 15.14 -3.69
CA VAL A 14 -27.17 14.29 -2.52
C VAL A 14 -26.09 14.75 -1.56
N ASP A 15 -26.54 15.50 -0.58
CA ASP A 15 -25.75 16.12 0.47
C ASP A 15 -24.74 15.13 1.07
N LEU A 16 -23.44 15.43 0.96
CA LEU A 16 -22.33 14.64 1.55
C LEU A 16 -22.48 14.49 3.07
N LEU A 17 -23.34 15.29 3.69
CA LEU A 17 -23.68 15.29 5.11
C LEU A 17 -24.65 14.18 5.52
N GLN A 18 -25.33 13.51 4.58
CA GLN A 18 -26.38 12.51 4.89
C GLN A 18 -25.92 11.06 4.78
N PHE A 19 -24.77 10.80 4.17
CA PHE A 19 -24.25 9.44 4.06
C PHE A 19 -23.80 8.95 5.45
N THR A 20 -24.33 7.80 5.89
CA THR A 20 -23.89 7.15 7.12
C THR A 20 -22.82 6.11 6.78
N PRO A 21 -21.55 6.37 7.09
CA PRO A 21 -20.46 5.40 7.16
C PRO A 21 -20.82 3.94 7.48
N SER A 22 -20.44 3.00 6.61
CA SER A 22 -20.55 1.55 6.84
C SER A 22 -19.18 0.83 6.76
N ARG A 23 -18.95 -0.15 7.63
CA ARG A 23 -17.76 -1.04 7.59
C ARG A 23 -17.82 -2.08 6.47
N GLU A 24 -18.98 -2.22 5.84
CA GLU A 24 -19.24 -3.13 4.74
C GLU A 24 -19.66 -2.33 3.50
N ILE A 25 -19.31 -2.85 2.32
CA ILE A 25 -19.81 -2.31 1.05
C ILE A 25 -21.28 -2.72 0.91
N THR A 26 -22.19 -1.82 1.24
CA THR A 26 -23.62 -2.01 1.03
C THR A 26 -24.00 -1.52 -0.38
N PRO A 27 -25.14 -1.96 -0.94
CA PRO A 27 -25.61 -1.41 -2.21
C PRO A 27 -25.75 0.12 -2.20
N GLU A 28 -26.14 0.67 -1.04
CA GLU A 28 -26.27 2.12 -0.83
C GLU A 28 -24.90 2.82 -0.85
N SER A 29 -23.90 2.29 -0.15
CA SER A 29 -22.55 2.89 -0.13
C SER A 29 -21.84 2.76 -1.47
N ALA A 30 -22.02 1.64 -2.17
CA ALA A 30 -21.52 1.45 -3.52
C ALA A 30 -22.16 2.43 -4.52
N THR A 31 -23.49 2.62 -4.44
CA THR A 31 -24.20 3.57 -5.31
C THR A 31 -23.75 5.01 -5.05
N TRP A 32 -23.60 5.38 -3.78
CA TRP A 32 -23.11 6.69 -3.41
C TRP A 32 -21.67 6.93 -3.89
N ALA A 33 -20.76 5.97 -3.70
CA ALA A 33 -19.37 6.08 -4.14
C ALA A 33 -19.25 6.13 -5.67
N ALA A 34 -20.08 5.37 -6.39
CA ALA A 34 -20.16 5.45 -7.85
C ALA A 34 -20.55 6.86 -8.32
N ALA A 35 -21.52 7.49 -7.65
CA ALA A 35 -21.97 8.84 -8.01
C ALA A 35 -20.98 9.95 -7.63
N ASN A 36 -20.25 9.80 -6.52
CA ASN A 36 -19.47 10.90 -5.93
C ASN A 36 -17.95 10.75 -6.03
N LEU A 37 -17.44 9.51 -6.10
CA LEU A 37 -16.01 9.22 -5.93
C LEU A 37 -15.38 8.52 -7.14
N ALA A 38 -16.12 7.67 -7.87
CA ALA A 38 -15.56 6.80 -8.90
C ALA A 38 -14.73 7.54 -9.95
N ASP A 39 -15.24 8.66 -10.45
CA ASP A 39 -14.61 9.45 -11.51
C ASP A 39 -13.62 10.51 -11.00
N LEU A 40 -13.42 10.62 -9.68
CA LEU A 40 -12.47 11.60 -9.15
C LEU A 40 -11.03 11.19 -9.53
N PRO A 41 -10.24 12.07 -10.18
CA PRO A 41 -8.83 11.82 -10.46
C PRO A 41 -8.02 11.70 -9.15
N ILE A 42 -6.88 11.02 -9.26
CA ILE A 42 -5.89 10.94 -8.18
C ILE A 42 -4.75 11.90 -8.53
N VAL A 43 -4.46 12.82 -7.62
CA VAL A 43 -3.37 13.80 -7.71
C VAL A 43 -2.35 13.44 -6.64
N TYR A 44 -1.07 13.59 -6.96
CA TYR A 44 0.03 13.35 -6.03
C TYR A 44 0.70 14.66 -5.69
N THR A 45 0.86 14.92 -4.40
CA THR A 45 1.63 16.05 -3.89
C THR A 45 2.81 15.52 -3.10
N PHE A 46 4.03 15.76 -3.57
CA PHE A 46 5.24 15.36 -2.85
C PHE A 46 5.67 16.46 -1.88
N HIS A 47 5.92 16.07 -0.63
CA HIS A 47 6.35 16.93 0.47
C HIS A 47 7.78 16.57 0.90
N PRO A 48 8.81 17.09 0.20
CA PRO A 48 10.22 16.82 0.56
C PRO A 48 10.58 17.32 1.96
N GLU A 49 9.87 18.33 2.45
CA GLU A 49 10.07 18.94 3.77
C GLU A 49 9.48 18.13 4.93
N ARG A 50 8.65 17.12 4.63
CA ARG A 50 7.99 16.28 5.65
C ARG A 50 8.58 14.88 5.58
N PRO A 51 9.42 14.45 6.53
CA PRO A 51 9.89 13.07 6.54
C PRO A 51 8.77 12.11 6.94
N VAL A 52 8.90 10.85 6.53
CA VAL A 52 8.11 9.76 7.12
C VAL A 52 8.33 9.75 8.63
N ARG A 53 7.24 9.66 9.39
CA ARG A 53 7.28 9.58 10.85
C ARG A 53 6.94 8.17 11.32
N GLN A 54 7.52 7.81 12.46
CA GLN A 54 7.08 6.68 13.27
C GLN A 54 6.47 7.27 14.54
N GLU A 55 5.23 6.91 14.83
CA GLU A 55 4.52 7.40 16.02
C GLU A 55 3.93 6.22 16.78
N ALA A 56 4.04 6.24 18.11
CA ALA A 56 3.47 5.22 18.98
C ALA A 56 2.10 5.68 19.52
N ASP A 57 1.16 4.77 19.65
CA ASP A 57 -0.10 5.01 20.36
C ASP A 57 0.08 4.93 21.89
N THR A 58 -1.01 5.06 22.67
CA THR A 58 -0.91 5.02 24.13
C THR A 58 -0.55 3.64 24.69
N THR A 59 -0.67 2.59 23.89
CA THR A 59 -0.28 1.22 24.25
C THR A 59 1.19 0.91 23.90
N GLY A 60 1.86 1.84 23.22
CA GLY A 60 3.24 1.70 22.75
C GLY A 60 3.36 1.03 21.38
N THR A 61 2.24 0.73 20.71
CA THR A 61 2.25 0.17 19.35
C THR A 61 2.70 1.25 18.36
N VAL A 62 3.68 0.93 17.52
CA VAL A 62 4.30 1.87 16.59
C VAL A 62 3.61 1.82 15.24
N PHE A 63 3.44 2.97 14.58
CA PHE A 63 2.81 3.11 13.27
C PHE A 63 3.67 3.95 12.32
N ARG A 64 3.60 3.63 11.02
CA ARG A 64 4.29 4.37 9.94
C ARG A 64 3.37 5.42 9.33
N LEU A 65 3.74 6.70 9.40
CA LEU A 65 3.01 7.80 8.76
C LEU A 65 3.79 8.31 7.53
N ALA A 66 3.60 7.62 6.39
CA ALA A 66 4.34 7.91 5.17
C ALA A 66 3.57 8.75 4.13
N PHE A 67 2.24 8.81 4.24
CA PHE A 67 1.42 9.60 3.34
C PHE A 67 0.10 9.99 4.00
N ALA A 68 -0.64 10.91 3.38
CA ALA A 68 -2.01 11.21 3.74
C ALA A 68 -2.90 11.28 2.51
N ILE A 69 -4.16 10.89 2.63
CA ILE A 69 -5.14 10.97 1.54
C ILE A 69 -6.22 11.96 1.93
N VAL A 70 -6.43 12.95 1.07
CA VAL A 70 -7.53 13.91 1.18
C VAL A 70 -8.45 13.71 -0.02
N ALA A 71 -9.73 13.48 0.21
CA ALA A 71 -10.75 13.49 -0.83
C ALA A 71 -11.49 14.83 -0.80
N SER A 72 -11.51 15.51 -1.94
CA SER A 72 -12.18 16.79 -2.14
C SER A 72 -13.31 16.62 -3.16
N PRO A 73 -14.42 15.96 -2.79
CA PRO A 73 -15.47 15.61 -3.75
C PRO A 73 -16.21 16.83 -4.35
N SER A 74 -16.35 17.92 -3.59
CA SER A 74 -17.13 19.10 -4.02
C SER A 74 -16.28 20.20 -4.66
N GLU A 75 -15.23 20.67 -3.97
CA GLU A 75 -14.49 21.86 -4.41
C GLU A 75 -13.49 21.54 -5.54
N LYS A 76 -12.56 20.63 -5.28
CA LYS A 76 -11.46 20.34 -6.21
C LYS A 76 -11.67 19.10 -7.07
N ARG A 77 -12.71 18.32 -6.76
CA ARG A 77 -13.11 17.08 -7.42
C ARG A 77 -11.95 16.11 -7.65
N HIS A 78 -11.20 15.77 -6.61
CA HIS A 78 -10.10 14.79 -6.70
C HIS A 78 -9.82 14.09 -5.38
N PHE A 79 -9.04 13.01 -5.44
CA PHE A 79 -8.23 12.50 -4.34
C PHE A 79 -6.83 13.11 -4.43
N ASN A 80 -6.30 13.63 -3.33
CA ASN A 80 -4.92 14.08 -3.22
C ASN A 80 -4.15 13.16 -2.27
N VAL A 81 -3.08 12.55 -2.78
CA VAL A 81 -2.14 11.75 -2.00
C VAL A 81 -0.93 12.63 -1.69
N HIS A 82 -0.82 13.04 -0.43
CA HIS A 82 0.32 13.76 0.11
C HIS A 82 1.41 12.76 0.51
N LEU A 83 2.49 12.66 -0.27
CA LEU A 83 3.60 11.74 -0.03
C LEU A 83 4.72 12.45 0.76
N HIS A 84 5.17 11.84 1.85
CA HIS A 84 6.27 12.34 2.67
C HIS A 84 7.64 11.86 2.13
N SER A 85 8.70 12.60 2.43
CA SER A 85 10.08 12.23 2.14
C SER A 85 10.47 10.92 2.84
N GLY A 86 10.91 9.94 2.06
CA GLY A 86 11.20 8.57 2.55
C GLY A 86 10.01 7.59 2.42
N ALA A 87 8.89 8.01 1.82
CA ALA A 87 7.82 7.11 1.45
C ALA A 87 8.30 6.12 0.36
N SER A 88 7.91 4.86 0.48
CA SER A 88 8.28 3.79 -0.46
C SER A 88 7.21 3.57 -1.53
N SER A 89 7.53 2.75 -2.52
CA SER A 89 6.55 2.30 -3.53
C SER A 89 5.38 1.53 -2.91
N ASP A 90 5.60 0.82 -1.80
CA ASP A 90 4.53 0.12 -1.08
C ASP A 90 3.59 1.08 -0.36
N ASP A 91 4.10 2.21 0.16
CA ASP A 91 3.28 3.28 0.72
C ASP A 91 2.31 3.83 -0.35
N LEU A 92 2.81 4.04 -1.58
CA LEU A 92 1.99 4.46 -2.71
C LEU A 92 0.95 3.39 -3.10
N LYS A 93 1.32 2.11 -3.20
CA LYS A 93 0.36 1.01 -3.49
C LYS A 93 -0.78 0.97 -2.48
N LYS A 94 -0.49 1.19 -1.18
CA LYS A 94 -1.51 1.26 -0.13
C LYS A 94 -2.44 2.44 -0.32
N ALA A 95 -1.88 3.63 -0.61
CA ALA A 95 -2.69 4.81 -0.88
C ALA A 95 -3.67 4.56 -2.04
N HIS A 96 -3.20 3.91 -3.10
CA HIS A 96 -4.04 3.49 -4.22
C HIS A 96 -5.12 2.51 -3.80
N ARG A 97 -4.77 1.44 -3.08
CA ARG A 97 -5.74 0.44 -2.60
C ARG A 97 -6.86 1.10 -1.81
N LEU A 98 -6.54 2.00 -0.88
CA LEU A 98 -7.52 2.74 -0.07
C LEU A 98 -8.44 3.62 -0.92
N ILE A 99 -7.90 4.28 -1.96
CA ILE A 99 -8.70 5.06 -2.90
C ILE A 99 -9.62 4.14 -3.72
N GLN A 100 -9.15 2.97 -4.15
CA GLN A 100 -9.98 2.02 -4.89
C GLN A 100 -11.09 1.45 -4.01
N GLU A 101 -10.79 1.09 -2.76
CA GLU A 101 -11.77 0.66 -1.76
C GLU A 101 -12.82 1.76 -1.51
N ALA A 102 -12.37 3.00 -1.34
CA ALA A 102 -13.25 4.17 -1.23
C ALA A 102 -14.18 4.32 -2.45
N LYS A 103 -13.62 4.24 -3.67
CA LYS A 103 -14.37 4.30 -4.93
C LYS A 103 -15.35 3.14 -5.08
N ALA A 104 -15.07 1.99 -4.48
CA ALA A 104 -15.94 0.83 -4.45
C ALA A 104 -17.06 0.90 -3.39
N GLY A 105 -17.07 1.91 -2.52
CA GLY A 105 -18.08 2.07 -1.47
C GLY A 105 -17.61 1.76 -0.05
N LEU A 106 -16.34 1.41 0.15
CA LEU A 106 -15.73 1.27 1.48
C LEU A 106 -15.20 2.63 1.96
N PHE A 107 -16.12 3.58 2.11
CA PHE A 107 -15.84 4.96 2.53
C PHE A 107 -16.65 5.25 3.79
N ASN A 108 -16.04 5.21 4.97
CA ASN A 108 -16.77 5.33 6.25
C ASN A 108 -16.02 6.22 7.26
N GLY A 109 -16.74 6.72 8.26
CA GLY A 109 -16.36 7.62 9.34
C GLY A 109 -15.27 7.11 10.29
N ASP A 110 -15.08 5.79 10.34
CA ASP A 110 -13.94 5.21 11.04
C ASP A 110 -12.65 5.46 10.26
N MET A 111 -12.69 5.35 8.93
CA MET A 111 -11.50 5.55 8.08
C MET A 111 -11.35 6.98 7.53
N TRP A 112 -12.45 7.68 7.31
CA TRP A 112 -12.53 8.97 6.62
C TRP A 112 -13.25 9.96 7.52
N ARG A 113 -12.62 11.10 7.81
CA ARG A 113 -13.22 12.17 8.60
C ARG A 113 -13.54 13.36 7.71
N LEU A 114 -14.79 13.81 7.74
CA LEU A 114 -15.17 15.10 7.18
C LEU A 114 -14.56 16.23 8.01
N ARG A 115 -13.87 17.15 7.34
CA ARG A 115 -13.31 18.36 7.93
C ARG A 115 -14.28 19.53 7.74
N GLU A 116 -14.07 20.59 8.52
CA GLU A 116 -14.86 21.83 8.45
C GLU A 116 -14.81 22.50 7.07
N ASP A 117 -13.76 22.26 6.29
CA ASP A 117 -13.59 22.76 4.92
C ASP A 117 -14.33 21.92 3.86
N GLY A 118 -15.13 20.93 4.27
CA GLY A 118 -15.87 20.04 3.37
C GLY A 118 -15.03 18.92 2.74
N ASN A 119 -13.73 18.85 3.04
CA ASN A 119 -12.86 17.78 2.57
C ASN A 119 -12.89 16.58 3.51
N TRP A 120 -12.72 15.39 2.96
CA TRP A 120 -12.56 14.18 3.75
C TRP A 120 -11.08 13.82 3.86
N ILE A 121 -10.63 13.41 5.04
CA ILE A 121 -9.26 12.93 5.26
C ILE A 121 -9.26 11.49 5.73
N CYS A 122 -8.40 10.66 5.14
CA CYS A 122 -8.17 9.30 5.64
C CYS A 122 -7.42 9.38 6.98
N ARG A 123 -8.11 9.02 8.07
CA ARG A 123 -7.65 9.16 9.46
C ARG A 123 -6.39 8.36 9.74
N LYS A 124 -6.35 7.12 9.25
CA LYS A 124 -5.37 6.11 9.64
C LYS A 124 -3.92 6.49 9.38
N TRP A 125 -3.67 7.38 8.43
CA TRP A 125 -2.31 7.79 8.01
C TRP A 125 -1.99 9.28 8.20
N TRP A 126 -2.92 10.03 8.80
CA TRP A 126 -2.70 11.44 9.14
C TRP A 126 -2.28 11.64 10.60
N GLU A 127 -2.84 10.84 11.52
CA GLU A 127 -2.60 10.93 12.97
C GLU A 127 -2.67 9.55 13.63
N VAL A 128 -1.84 9.30 14.65
CA VAL A 128 -1.97 8.12 15.51
C VAL A 128 -3.02 8.38 16.60
N ARG A 129 -4.01 7.49 16.72
CA ARG A 129 -5.08 7.45 17.73
C ARG A 129 -5.43 6.01 18.10
N ASP A 130 -5.54 5.77 19.40
CA ASP A 130 -5.86 4.45 19.96
C ASP A 130 -7.05 3.77 19.25
N GLY A 131 -6.82 2.55 18.78
CA GLY A 131 -7.86 1.68 18.19
C GLY A 131 -8.20 1.93 16.71
N ASP A 132 -7.49 2.82 15.99
CA ASP A 132 -7.84 3.21 14.61
C ASP A 132 -6.68 3.10 13.61
N HIS A 133 -5.89 2.02 13.70
CA HIS A 133 -4.75 1.80 12.81
C HIS A 133 -4.80 0.45 12.11
N CYS A 134 -4.42 0.43 10.82
CA CYS A 134 -4.42 -0.79 10.03
C CYS A 134 -3.05 -1.46 9.92
N ASN A 135 -1.94 -0.76 10.08
CA ASN A 135 -0.60 -1.33 9.90
C ASN A 135 0.29 -0.96 11.10
N GLU A 136 0.27 -1.83 12.10
CA GLU A 136 1.26 -1.81 13.17
C GLU A 136 2.66 -2.06 12.56
N LEU A 137 3.66 -1.33 13.00
CA LEU A 137 5.07 -1.63 12.73
C LEU A 137 5.64 -2.43 13.90
N ARG A 138 6.23 -3.58 13.61
CA ARG A 138 7.06 -4.32 14.56
C ARG A 138 8.47 -4.44 14.04
N GLU A 139 9.43 -4.39 14.95
CA GLU A 139 10.84 -4.56 14.63
C GLU A 139 11.06 -5.99 14.10
N CYS A 140 11.87 -6.09 13.06
CA CYS A 140 12.26 -7.37 12.51
C CYS A 140 13.44 -7.91 13.31
N HIS A 141 13.29 -9.11 13.85
CA HIS A 141 14.38 -9.85 14.48
C HIS A 141 14.82 -11.08 13.65
N GLU A 142 14.29 -11.21 12.43
CA GLU A 142 14.60 -12.35 11.57
C GLU A 142 16.02 -12.19 10.99
N SER A 143 16.84 -13.24 11.17
CA SER A 143 18.20 -13.25 10.64
C SER A 143 18.20 -13.17 9.12
N GLY A 144 19.05 -12.31 8.56
CA GLY A 144 19.16 -12.10 7.12
C GLY A 144 18.14 -11.11 6.55
N CYS A 145 17.10 -10.73 7.29
CA CYS A 145 16.16 -9.74 6.80
C CYS A 145 16.83 -8.36 6.69
N VAL A 146 16.71 -7.71 5.53
CA VAL A 146 17.25 -6.35 5.32
C VAL A 146 16.33 -5.25 5.82
N LYS A 147 15.06 -5.58 6.09
CA LYS A 147 14.07 -4.65 6.65
C LYS A 147 14.18 -4.62 8.17
N LEU A 148 14.35 -3.44 8.74
CA LEU A 148 14.31 -3.24 10.20
C LEU A 148 12.88 -3.32 10.77
N TRP A 149 11.87 -2.95 9.99
CA TRP A 149 10.47 -2.92 10.45
C TRP A 149 9.57 -3.61 9.43
N HIS A 150 8.63 -4.40 9.94
CA HIS A 150 7.56 -5.01 9.15
C HIS A 150 6.21 -4.50 9.58
N GLU A 151 5.30 -4.43 8.61
CA GLU A 151 3.91 -4.16 8.88
C GLU A 151 3.15 -5.41 9.31
N TRP A 152 2.29 -5.24 10.30
CA TRP A 152 1.43 -6.27 10.86
C TRP A 152 -0.02 -5.82 10.77
N VAL A 153 -0.89 -6.73 10.33
CA VAL A 153 -2.33 -6.51 10.16
C VAL A 153 -3.04 -7.67 10.86
N GLY A 154 -3.90 -7.37 11.83
CA GLY A 154 -4.67 -8.42 12.53
C GLY A 154 -3.80 -9.44 13.29
N GLY A 155 -2.58 -9.08 13.67
CA GLY A 155 -1.65 -9.97 14.35
C GLY A 155 -0.82 -10.86 13.41
N GLU A 156 -0.93 -10.68 12.08
CA GLU A 156 -0.10 -11.35 11.09
C GLU A 156 0.82 -10.37 10.37
N GLN A 157 2.03 -10.80 10.06
CA GLN A 157 2.98 -10.02 9.28
C GLN A 157 2.45 -9.89 7.83
N PHE A 158 2.13 -8.67 7.41
CA PHE A 158 1.51 -8.40 6.10
C PHE A 158 2.49 -8.62 4.94
N LEU A 159 3.76 -8.24 5.13
CA LEU A 159 4.84 -8.48 4.16
C LEU A 159 5.95 -9.28 4.82
N GLY A 160 6.30 -10.41 4.21
CA GLY A 160 7.37 -11.30 4.67
C GLY A 160 8.74 -10.61 4.79
N CYS A 161 9.69 -11.35 5.38
CA CYS A 161 11.08 -10.91 5.45
C CYS A 161 11.72 -10.99 4.06
N GLU A 162 12.72 -10.15 3.79
CA GLU A 162 13.39 -10.13 2.49
C GLU A 162 14.91 -10.05 2.66
N LEU A 163 15.64 -10.68 1.74
CA LEU A 163 17.09 -10.56 1.61
C LEU A 163 17.43 -9.41 0.64
N GLU A 164 18.69 -8.98 0.66
CA GLU A 164 19.21 -8.09 -0.39
C GLU A 164 19.14 -8.81 -1.73
N GLY A 165 18.32 -8.29 -2.65
CA GLY A 165 18.15 -8.87 -3.98
C GLY A 165 19.31 -8.53 -4.91
N ILE A 166 19.50 -9.35 -5.94
CA ILE A 166 20.44 -9.09 -7.04
C ILE A 166 19.62 -8.49 -8.19
N ASP A 167 19.83 -7.20 -8.46
CA ASP A 167 19.18 -6.46 -9.54
C ASP A 167 20.21 -6.03 -10.58
N THR A 168 20.17 -6.64 -11.77
CA THR A 168 21.09 -6.34 -12.87
C THR A 168 20.51 -5.37 -13.89
N GLY A 169 19.26 -4.94 -13.71
CA GLY A 169 18.46 -4.25 -14.73
C GLY A 169 17.78 -5.22 -15.71
N ASP A 170 18.45 -6.29 -16.12
CA ASP A 170 17.92 -7.29 -17.06
C ASP A 170 17.07 -8.37 -16.37
N TYR A 171 17.46 -8.75 -15.16
CA TYR A 171 16.73 -9.69 -14.31
C TYR A 171 16.85 -9.29 -12.84
N LEU A 172 16.00 -9.90 -12.03
CA LEU A 172 15.97 -9.75 -10.59
C LEU A 172 15.94 -11.13 -9.92
N VAL A 173 16.87 -11.36 -8.99
CA VAL A 173 16.86 -12.50 -8.06
C VAL A 173 16.60 -11.98 -6.65
N THR A 174 15.72 -12.64 -5.92
CA THR A 174 15.21 -12.18 -4.61
C THR A 174 15.16 -13.33 -3.63
N GLY A 175 15.40 -13.05 -2.35
CA GLY A 175 15.12 -13.99 -1.26
C GLY A 175 13.98 -13.45 -0.41
N TYR A 176 12.93 -14.26 -0.20
CA TYR A 176 11.79 -13.89 0.63
C TYR A 176 11.50 -14.97 1.65
N ARG A 177 11.05 -14.56 2.84
CA ARG A 177 10.51 -15.45 3.85
C ARG A 177 9.00 -15.40 3.84
N TYR A 178 8.38 -16.50 3.47
CA TYR A 178 6.93 -16.68 3.52
C TYR A 178 6.62 -17.97 4.28
N ASP A 179 5.57 -17.98 5.09
CA ASP A 179 5.17 -19.13 5.93
C ASP A 179 6.34 -19.72 6.75
N GLY A 180 7.18 -18.84 7.28
CA GLY A 180 8.30 -19.21 8.14
C GLY A 180 9.55 -19.73 7.42
N LYS A 181 9.54 -19.88 6.09
CA LYS A 181 10.69 -20.40 5.31
C LYS A 181 11.20 -19.37 4.30
N TRP A 182 12.52 -19.27 4.23
CA TRP A 182 13.21 -18.52 3.19
C TRP A 182 13.18 -19.29 1.86
N ALA A 183 12.90 -18.60 0.78
CA ALA A 183 12.91 -19.13 -0.58
C ALA A 183 13.46 -18.10 -1.56
N ALA A 184 14.22 -18.58 -2.55
CA ALA A 184 14.66 -17.77 -3.66
C ALA A 184 13.56 -17.64 -4.72
N GLY A 185 13.51 -16.48 -5.37
CA GLY A 185 12.70 -16.19 -6.54
C GLY A 185 13.54 -15.51 -7.61
N ALA A 186 13.14 -15.66 -8.86
CA ALA A 186 13.79 -15.04 -10.00
C ALA A 186 12.74 -14.51 -10.97
N SER A 187 13.02 -13.38 -11.60
CA SER A 187 12.19 -12.81 -12.65
C SER A 187 13.05 -12.16 -13.73
N MET A 188 12.72 -12.43 -14.99
CA MET A 188 13.27 -11.69 -16.13
C MET A 188 12.53 -10.36 -16.28
N ARG A 189 13.27 -9.26 -16.47
CA ARG A 189 12.69 -7.93 -16.70
C ARG A 189 12.86 -7.45 -18.14
N ALA A 190 13.91 -7.94 -18.82
CA ALA A 190 14.17 -7.70 -20.22
C ALA A 190 13.91 -8.95 -21.07
N ASP A 191 13.67 -8.73 -22.36
CA ASP A 191 13.68 -9.81 -23.34
C ASP A 191 15.07 -10.44 -23.39
N VAL A 192 15.12 -11.77 -23.37
CA VAL A 192 16.39 -12.50 -23.47
C VAL A 192 16.95 -12.27 -24.88
N PRO A 193 18.16 -11.69 -25.03
CA PRO A 193 18.77 -11.48 -26.34
C PRO A 193 18.99 -12.81 -27.08
N GLU A 194 18.98 -12.78 -28.42
CA GLU A 194 19.30 -13.99 -29.17
C GLU A 194 20.80 -14.33 -29.11
N GLY A 195 21.11 -15.62 -29.29
CA GLY A 195 22.48 -16.11 -29.44
C GLY A 195 23.30 -16.12 -28.15
N PRO A 196 24.64 -15.95 -28.22
CA PRO A 196 25.54 -16.11 -27.08
C PRO A 196 25.24 -15.17 -25.91
N ALA A 197 24.72 -13.96 -26.18
CA ALA A 197 24.40 -12.99 -25.14
C ALA A 197 23.23 -13.45 -24.26
N GLY A 198 22.15 -13.98 -24.86
CA GLY A 198 21.04 -14.55 -24.10
C GLY A 198 21.42 -15.80 -23.32
N LEU A 199 22.23 -16.68 -23.91
CA LEU A 199 22.74 -17.85 -23.20
C LEU A 199 23.54 -17.46 -21.96
N ARG A 200 24.40 -16.43 -22.07
CA ARG A 200 25.14 -15.90 -20.94
C ARG A 200 24.22 -15.31 -19.87
N MET A 201 23.21 -14.52 -20.27
CA MET A 201 22.23 -13.95 -19.34
C MET A 201 21.48 -15.04 -18.56
N ILE A 202 21.06 -16.12 -19.23
CA ILE A 202 20.40 -17.25 -18.56
C ILE A 202 21.35 -17.96 -17.59
N GLN A 203 22.62 -18.12 -17.96
CA GLN A 203 23.64 -18.71 -17.08
C GLN A 203 23.89 -17.85 -15.84
N ASP A 204 24.05 -16.55 -16.01
CA ASP A 204 24.26 -15.60 -14.93
C ASP A 204 23.05 -15.60 -13.97
N LEU A 205 21.82 -15.55 -14.51
CA LEU A 205 20.59 -15.69 -13.72
C LEU A 205 20.55 -17.01 -12.93
N ALA A 206 20.89 -18.13 -13.56
CA ALA A 206 20.88 -19.44 -12.91
C ALA A 206 21.90 -19.53 -11.77
N ASN A 207 23.09 -18.93 -11.96
CA ASN A 207 24.12 -18.86 -10.93
C ASN A 207 23.68 -17.99 -9.75
N ASP A 208 23.12 -16.81 -10.02
CA ASP A 208 22.63 -15.89 -8.99
C ASP A 208 21.45 -16.48 -8.21
N TYR A 209 20.54 -17.18 -8.91
CA TYR A 209 19.46 -17.92 -8.26
C TYR A 209 20.01 -19.04 -7.36
N ALA A 210 20.98 -19.82 -7.83
CA ALA A 210 21.59 -20.89 -7.04
C ALA A 210 22.29 -20.33 -5.80
N TRP A 211 22.97 -19.19 -5.92
CA TRP A 211 23.58 -18.50 -4.80
C TRP A 211 22.51 -18.04 -3.78
N MET A 212 21.44 -17.39 -4.24
CA MET A 212 20.34 -16.92 -3.38
C MET A 212 19.63 -18.09 -2.69
N GLN A 213 19.41 -19.20 -3.39
CA GLN A 213 18.81 -20.40 -2.81
C GLN A 213 19.71 -21.00 -1.72
N ALA A 214 21.03 -21.06 -1.95
CA ALA A 214 21.97 -21.52 -0.94
C ALA A 214 21.97 -20.63 0.31
N GLU A 215 21.79 -19.31 0.14
CA GLU A 215 21.65 -18.39 1.27
C GLU A 215 20.33 -18.59 2.02
N CYS A 216 19.22 -18.79 1.31
CA CYS A 216 17.93 -19.16 1.91
C CYS A 216 18.02 -20.48 2.68
N ASP A 217 18.69 -21.49 2.12
CA ASP A 217 18.90 -22.79 2.77
C ASP A 217 19.78 -22.65 4.00
N ARG A 218 20.82 -21.81 3.95
CA ARG A 218 21.66 -21.49 5.11
C ARG A 218 20.84 -20.89 6.25
N LEU A 219 19.93 -19.95 5.94
CA LEU A 219 19.06 -19.31 6.93
C LEU A 219 18.00 -20.26 7.48
N ASN A 220 17.40 -21.11 6.63
CA ASN A 220 16.43 -22.13 7.05
C ASN A 220 17.05 -23.20 7.97
N ASN A 221 18.35 -23.47 7.83
CA ASN A 221 19.09 -24.42 8.65
C ASN A 221 19.81 -23.78 9.85
N ALA A 222 19.78 -22.45 9.97
CA ALA A 222 20.33 -21.77 11.13
C ALA A 222 19.43 -22.05 12.35
N PRO A 223 20.00 -22.27 13.55
CA PRO A 223 19.20 -22.37 14.76
C PRO A 223 18.45 -21.05 14.94
N HIS A 224 17.12 -21.10 14.87
CA HIS A 224 16.30 -19.92 15.14
C HIS A 224 16.67 -19.40 16.52
N ALA A 225 17.11 -18.14 16.58
CA ALA A 225 17.26 -17.46 17.85
C ALA A 225 15.88 -17.47 18.51
N VAL A 226 15.75 -18.26 19.58
CA VAL A 226 14.54 -18.27 20.41
C VAL A 226 14.33 -16.83 20.86
N SER A 227 13.32 -16.14 20.33
CA SER A 227 13.00 -14.80 20.81
C SER A 227 12.60 -14.98 22.27
N ALA A 228 13.37 -14.36 23.18
CA ALA A 228 12.96 -14.27 24.57
C ALA A 228 11.61 -13.54 24.60
N ALA A 229 10.62 -14.18 25.20
CA ALA A 229 9.31 -13.61 25.47
C ALA A 229 9.42 -12.39 26.41
#